data_AF-A0A315CHU8-F1
#
_entry.id   AF-A0A315CHU8-F1
#
_cell.length_a   1.000
_cell.length_b   1.000
_cell.length_c   1.000
_cell.angle_alpha   90.00
_cell.angle_beta   90.00
_cell.angle_gamma   90.00
#
_symmetry.space_group_name_H-M   'P 1'
#
loop_
_entity.id
_entity.type
_entity.pdbx_description
1 polymer ?
#
loop_
_entity_poly.entity_id
_entity_poly.type
_entity_poly.pdbx_seq_one_letter_code
_entity_poly.pdbx_strand_id
1 'polypeptide(L)'
;MSTLPQHDWQRNRQAPQTPGLNRPMAWIGVMLLAMLVAVGLARWSGLDPRTPDAAVQWQRDLQFRDVAGGDIAVLDHRTGQQVARFSGEQGFLRSTLRALARERHRESLSGDAPFLLIGRTDGRMTLQDPSTGQRIDLESFGPSNAAVFASLRLAGQNPTPIKTSLANTPR
;
A
#
# COMPACT_ATOMS: atom_id res chain seq x y z
N MET A 1 -14.25 -49.19 -81.47
CA MET A 1 -14.35 -47.77 -81.05
C MET A 1 -14.68 -47.75 -79.58
N SER A 2 -13.69 -47.49 -78.74
CA SER A 2 -13.82 -47.45 -77.28
C SER A 2 -12.99 -46.26 -76.81
N THR A 3 -13.62 -45.23 -76.25
CA THR A 3 -12.95 -44.05 -75.71
C THR A 3 -12.79 -44.22 -74.20
N LEU A 4 -11.55 -44.35 -73.74
CA LEU A 4 -11.19 -44.30 -72.31
C LEU A 4 -11.04 -42.82 -71.89
N PRO A 5 -11.62 -42.39 -70.75
CA PRO A 5 -11.44 -41.04 -70.23
C PRO A 5 -10.12 -40.95 -69.44
N GLN A 6 -9.17 -40.14 -69.92
CA GLN A 6 -8.00 -39.72 -69.14
C GLN A 6 -8.48 -38.85 -67.97
N HIS A 7 -8.27 -39.33 -66.75
CA HIS A 7 -8.46 -38.53 -65.55
C HIS A 7 -7.11 -37.94 -65.13
N ASP A 8 -7.02 -36.62 -65.13
CA ASP A 8 -5.85 -35.82 -64.77
C ASP A 8 -5.61 -35.79 -63.25
N TRP A 9 -5.22 -36.92 -62.66
CA TRP A 9 -5.01 -37.02 -61.19
C TRP A 9 -3.63 -36.54 -60.70
N GLN A 10 -2.90 -35.72 -61.46
CA GLN A 10 -1.55 -35.28 -61.06
C GLN A 10 -1.23 -33.82 -61.40
N ARG A 11 -1.55 -32.91 -60.47
CA ARG A 11 -0.63 -31.89 -59.92
C ARG A 11 -1.39 -30.82 -59.13
N ASN A 12 -1.67 -31.08 -57.86
CA ASN A 12 -1.63 -30.00 -56.89
C ASN A 12 -1.16 -30.52 -55.53
N ARG A 13 0.10 -30.99 -55.48
CA ARG A 13 0.81 -31.12 -54.21
C ARG A 13 1.10 -29.70 -53.73
N GLN A 14 0.22 -29.16 -52.90
CA GLN A 14 0.46 -27.90 -52.20
C GLN A 14 1.72 -28.09 -51.35
N ALA A 15 2.80 -27.37 -51.66
CA ALA A 15 3.97 -27.33 -50.80
C ALA A 15 3.56 -26.78 -49.43
N PRO A 16 4.11 -27.27 -48.31
CA PRO A 16 3.83 -26.70 -47.00
C PRO A 16 4.28 -25.24 -47.02
N GLN A 17 3.32 -24.32 -46.98
CA GLN A 17 3.62 -22.91 -46.76
C GLN A 17 4.05 -22.78 -45.31
N THR A 18 5.35 -22.85 -45.03
CA THR A 18 5.88 -22.42 -43.73
C THR A 18 5.46 -20.96 -43.56
N PRO A 19 4.66 -20.60 -42.55
CA PRO A 19 4.26 -19.22 -42.35
C PRO A 19 5.51 -18.39 -42.09
N GLY A 20 6.00 -17.67 -43.11
CA GLY A 20 7.07 -16.70 -42.93
C GLY A 20 6.60 -15.68 -41.92
N LEU A 21 7.37 -15.49 -40.85
CA LEU A 21 7.04 -14.54 -39.81
C LEU A 21 6.80 -13.17 -40.46
N ASN A 22 5.55 -12.71 -40.45
CA ASN A 22 5.18 -11.43 -41.05
C ASN A 22 6.03 -10.34 -40.40
N ARG A 23 6.96 -9.73 -41.15
CA ARG A 23 7.83 -8.64 -40.68
C ARG A 23 7.11 -7.57 -39.84
N PRO A 24 5.90 -7.08 -40.19
CA PRO A 24 5.17 -6.14 -39.34
C PRO A 24 4.73 -6.73 -37.99
N MET A 25 4.38 -8.01 -37.94
CA MET A 25 4.02 -8.71 -36.70
C MET A 25 5.24 -8.88 -35.78
N ALA A 26 6.42 -9.12 -36.35
CA ALA A 26 7.67 -9.15 -35.59
C ALA A 26 7.98 -7.80 -34.93
N TRP A 27 7.72 -6.68 -35.63
CA TRP A 27 7.90 -5.33 -35.05
C TRP A 27 6.94 -5.03 -33.90
N ILE A 28 5.70 -5.48 -33.97
CA ILE A 28 4.75 -5.37 -32.86
C ILE A 28 5.25 -6.16 -31.64
N GLY A 29 5.74 -7.39 -31.87
CA GLY A 29 6.33 -8.21 -30.82
C GLY A 29 7.53 -7.54 -30.16
N VAL A 30 8.43 -6.94 -30.96
CA VAL A 30 9.60 -6.21 -30.46
C VAL A 30 9.18 -4.96 -29.66
N MET A 31 8.21 -4.19 -30.14
CA MET A 31 7.70 -3.02 -29.42
C MET A 31 7.06 -3.39 -28.08
N LEU A 32 6.25 -4.45 -28.05
CA LEU A 32 5.64 -4.96 -26.82
C LEU A 32 6.70 -5.46 -25.84
N LEU A 33 7.69 -6.20 -26.33
CA LEU A 33 8.80 -6.67 -25.50
C LEU A 33 9.61 -5.50 -24.95
N ALA A 34 9.94 -4.51 -25.78
CA ALA A 34 10.66 -3.30 -25.35
C ALA A 34 9.87 -2.53 -24.29
N MET A 35 8.54 -2.41 -24.44
CA MET A 35 7.66 -1.80 -23.44
C MET A 35 7.68 -2.57 -22.12
N LEU A 36 7.54 -3.89 -22.16
CA LEU A 36 7.60 -4.73 -20.95
C LEU A 36 8.95 -4.65 -20.25
N VAL A 37 10.05 -4.64 -21.01
CA VAL A 37 11.41 -4.48 -20.48
C VAL A 37 11.57 -3.10 -19.87
N ALA A 38 11.13 -2.03 -20.54
CA ALA A 38 11.20 -0.68 -20.01
C ALA A 38 10.40 -0.53 -18.71
N VAL A 39 9.19 -1.09 -18.65
CA VAL A 39 8.38 -1.10 -17.42
C VAL A 39 9.03 -1.94 -16.33
N GLY A 40 9.60 -3.10 -16.66
CA GLY A 40 10.32 -3.96 -15.73
C GLY A 40 11.54 -3.27 -15.13
N LEU A 41 12.35 -2.62 -15.98
CA LEU A 41 13.50 -1.82 -15.55
C LEU A 41 13.08 -0.63 -14.70
N ALA A 42 12.04 0.12 -15.10
CA ALA A 42 11.52 1.24 -14.32
C ALA A 42 11.04 0.79 -12.93
N ARG A 43 10.32 -0.33 -12.86
CA ARG A 43 9.86 -0.93 -11.58
C ARG A 43 11.02 -1.41 -10.72
N TRP A 44 12.03 -2.04 -11.30
CA TRP A 44 13.18 -2.55 -10.55
C TRP A 44 14.12 -1.43 -10.09
N SER A 45 14.29 -0.39 -10.90
CA SER A 45 15.11 0.78 -10.59
C SER A 45 14.55 1.67 -9.46
N GLY A 46 13.34 1.40 -8.98
CA GLY A 46 12.72 2.20 -7.93
C GLY A 46 12.45 3.64 -8.34
N LEU A 47 12.33 3.92 -9.64
CA LEU A 47 11.87 5.22 -10.14
C LEU A 47 10.45 5.43 -9.59
N ASP A 48 10.37 6.16 -8.48
CA ASP A 48 9.11 6.63 -7.93
C ASP A 48 8.84 8.00 -8.56
N PRO A 49 7.93 8.12 -9.56
CA PRO A 49 7.65 9.39 -10.25
C PRO A 49 6.95 10.43 -9.36
N ARG A 50 6.99 10.26 -8.03
CA ARG A 50 6.39 11.14 -7.05
C ARG A 50 7.30 12.34 -6.77
N THR A 51 6.68 13.50 -6.63
CA THR A 51 7.33 14.72 -6.13
C THR A 51 8.08 14.41 -4.84
N PRO A 52 9.34 14.86 -4.68
CA PRO A 52 10.08 14.68 -3.44
C PRO A 52 9.26 15.17 -2.26
N ASP A 53 9.14 14.36 -1.23
CA ASP A 53 8.46 14.78 -0.02
C ASP A 53 9.21 15.93 0.66
N ALA A 54 8.46 16.87 1.25
CA ALA A 54 9.04 17.85 2.14
C ALA A 54 9.75 17.17 3.33
N ALA A 55 10.68 17.90 3.93
CA ALA A 55 11.47 17.42 5.06
C ALA A 55 10.56 16.93 6.21
N VAL A 56 11.02 15.89 6.91
CA VAL A 56 10.32 15.38 8.09
C VAL A 56 10.40 16.44 9.20
N GLN A 57 9.24 16.89 9.69
CA GLN A 57 9.15 17.80 10.83
C GLN A 57 9.11 17.01 12.15
N TRP A 58 8.37 15.90 12.18
CA TRP A 58 8.28 14.99 13.32
C TRP A 58 7.87 13.59 12.85
N GLN A 59 8.21 12.58 13.65
CA GLN A 59 7.85 11.18 13.41
C GLN A 59 7.48 10.50 14.72
N ARG A 60 6.53 9.56 14.67
CA ARG A 60 6.20 8.66 15.77
C ARG A 60 6.14 7.22 15.32
N ASP A 61 6.69 6.33 16.16
CA ASP A 61 6.61 4.89 15.99
C ASP A 61 5.43 4.38 16.82
N LEU A 62 4.36 3.96 16.15
CA LEU A 62 3.09 3.62 16.80
C LEU A 62 2.70 2.17 16.51
N GLN A 63 2.23 1.48 17.54
CA GLN A 63 1.58 0.19 17.42
C GLN A 63 0.07 0.37 17.60
N PHE A 64 -0.71 -0.18 16.68
CA PHE A 64 -2.17 -0.20 16.76
C PHE A 64 -2.60 -1.62 17.08
N ARG A 65 -3.33 -1.80 18.18
CA ARG A 65 -3.84 -3.10 18.61
C ARG A 65 -5.35 -3.05 18.76
N ASP A 66 -6.03 -3.99 18.14
CA ASP A 66 -7.44 -4.23 18.42
C ASP A 66 -7.58 -4.77 19.85
N VAL A 67 -8.48 -4.18 20.64
CA VAL A 67 -8.77 -4.58 22.02
C VAL A 67 -10.24 -4.99 22.15
N ALA A 68 -10.58 -5.65 23.26
CA ALA A 68 -11.94 -6.11 23.53
C ALA A 68 -12.95 -4.96 23.41
N GLY A 69 -14.11 -5.26 22.83
CA GLY A 69 -15.15 -4.25 22.52
C GLY A 69 -14.98 -3.57 21.15
N GLY A 70 -13.96 -3.95 20.37
CA GLY A 70 -13.73 -3.39 19.03
C GLY A 70 -12.99 -2.05 19.04
N ASP A 71 -12.53 -1.61 20.21
CA ASP A 71 -11.67 -0.44 20.36
C ASP A 71 -10.29 -0.67 19.74
N ILE A 72 -9.59 0.41 19.38
CA ILE A 72 -8.19 0.38 18.94
C ILE A 72 -7.35 1.11 19.98
N ALA A 73 -6.43 0.37 20.61
CA ALA A 73 -5.40 0.94 21.46
C ALA A 73 -4.20 1.35 20.60
N VAL A 74 -3.73 2.59 20.78
CA VAL A 74 -2.50 3.09 20.16
C VAL A 74 -1.43 3.16 21.22
N LEU A 75 -0.33 2.46 20.98
CA LEU A 75 0.82 2.40 21.87
C LEU A 75 2.01 3.07 21.19
N ASP A 76 2.78 3.82 21.97
CA ASP A 76 4.11 4.23 21.53
C ASP A 76 5.01 2.99 21.52
N HIS A 77 5.61 2.69 20.37
CA HIS A 77 6.41 1.48 20.20
C HIS A 77 7.66 1.49 21.08
N ARG A 78 8.23 2.67 21.36
CA ARG A 78 9.49 2.79 22.11
C ARG A 78 9.27 2.62 23.60
N THR A 79 8.17 3.17 24.13
CA THR A 79 7.88 3.12 25.57
C THR A 79 6.90 2.01 25.97
N GLY A 80 6.18 1.44 25.00
CA GLY A 80 5.08 0.50 25.24
C GLY A 80 3.86 1.13 25.90
N GLN A 81 3.84 2.45 26.13
CA GLN A 81 2.72 3.12 26.79
C GLN A 81 1.57 3.33 25.82
N GLN A 82 0.34 3.11 26.28
CA GLN A 82 -0.86 3.47 25.53
C GLN A 82 -0.96 5.00 25.48
N VAL A 83 -0.84 5.56 24.28
CA VAL A 83 -0.90 7.02 24.05
C VAL A 83 -2.29 7.48 23.66
N ALA A 84 -3.10 6.61 23.04
CA ALA A 84 -4.47 6.90 22.69
C ALA A 84 -5.34 5.63 22.67
N ARG A 85 -6.65 5.83 22.73
CA ARG A 85 -7.66 4.80 22.53
C ARG A 85 -8.76 5.38 21.66
N PHE A 86 -9.10 4.65 20.61
CA PHE A 86 -10.17 5.00 19.69
C PHE A 86 -11.32 4.02 19.87
N SER A 87 -12.50 4.53 20.21
CA SER A 87 -13.74 3.77 20.33
C SER A 87 -14.76 4.20 19.28
N GLY A 88 -15.72 3.33 18.97
CA GLY A 88 -16.84 3.64 18.06
C GLY A 88 -16.46 3.75 16.57
N GLU A 89 -17.18 4.61 15.84
CA GLU A 89 -17.13 4.71 14.36
C GLU A 89 -15.92 5.49 13.82
N GLN A 90 -14.71 5.02 14.12
CA GLN A 90 -13.49 5.52 13.49
C GLN A 90 -13.23 4.82 12.15
N GLY A 91 -14.21 4.89 11.23
CA GLY A 91 -14.21 4.13 9.97
C GLY A 91 -12.96 4.35 9.11
N PHE A 92 -12.46 5.59 9.04
CA PHE A 92 -11.26 5.92 8.29
C PHE A 92 -9.98 5.34 8.92
N LEU A 93 -9.83 5.44 10.25
CA LEU A 93 -8.70 4.85 10.97
C LEU A 93 -8.66 3.33 10.72
N ARG A 94 -9.81 2.66 10.90
CA ARG A 94 -9.93 1.21 10.71
C ARG A 94 -9.64 0.79 9.28
N SER A 95 -10.18 1.48 8.28
CA SER A 95 -9.97 1.12 6.88
C SER A 95 -8.51 1.31 6.47
N THR A 96 -7.87 2.38 6.94
CA THR A 96 -6.45 2.66 6.74
C THR A 96 -5.57 1.56 7.34
N LEU A 97 -5.80 1.20 8.62
CA LEU A 97 -5.04 0.14 9.29
C LEU A 97 -5.28 -1.22 8.64
N ARG A 98 -6.51 -1.52 8.23
CA ARG A 98 -6.84 -2.78 7.54
C ARG A 98 -6.16 -2.87 6.18
N ALA A 99 -6.03 -1.77 5.44
CA ALA A 99 -5.30 -1.75 4.18
C ALA A 99 -3.82 -2.09 4.39
N LEU A 100 -3.17 -1.52 5.41
CA LEU A 100 -1.78 -1.81 5.76
C LEU A 100 -1.59 -3.25 6.29
N ALA A 101 -2.47 -3.70 7.18
CA ALA A 101 -2.43 -5.07 7.71
C ALA A 101 -2.65 -6.11 6.61
N ARG A 102 -3.52 -5.82 5.63
CA ARG A 102 -3.70 -6.68 4.46
C ARG A 102 -2.40 -6.80 3.66
N GLU A 103 -1.64 -5.72 3.50
CA GLU A 103 -0.37 -5.77 2.78
C GLU A 103 0.68 -6.59 3.55
N ARG A 104 0.79 -6.40 4.87
CA ARG A 104 1.65 -7.27 5.71
C ARG A 104 1.30 -8.74 5.58
N HIS A 105 0.00 -9.07 5.58
CA HIS A 105 -0.45 -10.44 5.40
C HIS A 105 -0.08 -11.01 4.02
N ARG A 106 -0.08 -10.19 2.97
CA ARG A 106 0.35 -10.62 1.62
C ARG A 106 1.85 -10.94 1.59
N GLU A 107 2.64 -10.19 2.34
CA GLU A 107 4.09 -10.39 2.50
C GLU A 107 4.46 -11.40 3.62
N SER A 108 3.47 -12.07 4.23
CA SER A 108 3.67 -13.01 5.35
C SER A 108 4.41 -12.42 6.56
N LEU A 109 4.25 -11.11 6.80
CA LEU A 109 4.89 -10.38 7.89
C LEU A 109 4.02 -10.36 9.15
N SER A 110 4.66 -10.37 10.33
CA SER A 110 3.98 -10.27 11.62
C SER A 110 3.48 -8.85 11.91
N GLY A 111 2.47 -8.74 12.78
CA GLY A 111 1.82 -7.47 13.14
C GLY A 111 2.58 -6.61 14.15
N ASP A 112 3.71 -7.08 14.70
CA ASP A 112 4.38 -6.43 15.85
C ASP A 112 5.21 -5.21 15.47
N ALA A 113 5.59 -5.09 14.19
CA ALA A 113 6.37 -3.96 13.71
C ALA A 113 5.58 -2.64 13.81
N PRO A 114 6.22 -1.53 14.22
CA PRO A 114 5.56 -0.24 14.33
C PRO A 114 5.14 0.29 12.96
N PHE A 115 4.11 1.13 12.96
CA PHE A 115 3.83 2.03 11.86
C PHE A 115 4.44 3.40 12.15
N LEU A 116 4.98 4.04 11.13
CA LEU A 116 5.56 5.37 11.21
C LEU A 116 4.50 6.40 10.85
N LEU A 117 4.12 7.24 11.81
CA LEU A 117 3.33 8.43 11.54
C LEU A 117 4.29 9.62 11.39
N ILE A 118 4.35 10.16 10.17
CA ILE A 118 5.32 11.18 9.77
C ILE A 118 4.55 12.47 9.45
N GLY A 119 4.87 13.56 10.15
CA GLY A 119 4.43 14.90 9.77
C GLY A 119 5.56 15.66 9.09
N ARG A 120 5.26 16.33 7.99
CA ARG A 120 6.23 17.03 7.14
C ARG A 120 6.15 18.54 7.32
N THR A 121 7.21 19.25 6.91
CA THR A 121 7.30 20.71 7.08
C THR A 121 6.27 21.50 6.27
N ASP A 122 5.72 20.91 5.22
CA ASP A 122 4.63 21.46 4.41
C ASP A 122 3.23 21.19 5.00
N GLY A 123 3.16 20.54 6.16
CA GLY A 123 1.91 20.19 6.84
C GLY A 123 1.25 18.89 6.35
N ARG A 124 1.82 18.22 5.34
CA ARG A 124 1.36 16.90 4.91
C ARG A 124 1.70 15.85 5.96
N MET A 125 0.89 14.80 6.01
CA MET A 125 1.07 13.75 7.00
C MET A 125 0.86 12.39 6.36
N THR A 126 1.73 11.46 6.74
CA THR A 126 1.81 10.16 6.13
C THR A 126 1.83 9.09 7.22
N LEU A 127 1.05 8.03 7.01
CA LEU A 127 1.21 6.78 7.73
C LEU A 127 1.96 5.77 6.85
N GLN A 128 3.08 5.26 7.34
CA GLN A 128 3.94 4.33 6.62
C GLN A 128 4.15 3.04 7.40
N ASP A 129 4.19 1.93 6.70
CA ASP A 129 4.66 0.65 7.18
C ASP A 129 6.10 0.41 6.69
N PRO A 130 7.12 0.48 7.56
CA PRO A 130 8.50 0.28 7.15
C PRO A 130 8.79 -1.17 6.72
N SER A 131 7.97 -2.13 7.16
CA SER A 131 8.17 -3.55 6.85
C SER A 131 7.76 -3.91 5.43
N THR A 132 6.75 -3.23 4.88
CA THR A 132 6.25 -3.43 3.50
C THR A 132 6.64 -2.30 2.56
N GLY A 133 7.11 -1.17 3.10
CA GLY A 133 7.29 0.08 2.35
C GLY A 133 5.96 0.79 2.01
N GLN A 134 4.81 0.21 2.39
CA GLN A 134 3.51 0.76 2.06
C GLN A 134 3.30 2.10 2.78
N ARG A 135 2.72 3.05 2.05
CA ARG A 135 2.55 4.43 2.50
C ARG A 135 1.16 4.93 2.18
N ILE A 136 0.54 5.62 3.13
CA ILE A 136 -0.75 6.27 2.99
C ILE A 136 -0.60 7.75 3.33
N ASP A 137 -0.82 8.60 2.33
CA ASP A 137 -0.83 10.05 2.47
C ASP A 137 -2.21 10.49 2.97
N LEU A 138 -2.25 11.02 4.18
CA LEU A 138 -3.50 11.23 4.94
C LEU A 138 -4.24 12.48 4.47
N GLU A 139 -3.54 13.45 3.87
CA GLU A 139 -4.13 14.67 3.32
C GLU A 139 -5.11 14.40 2.17
N SER A 140 -4.93 13.30 1.43
CA SER A 140 -5.82 12.92 0.32
C SER A 140 -7.23 12.56 0.77
N PHE A 141 -7.44 12.38 2.08
CA PHE A 141 -8.72 12.00 2.67
C PHE A 141 -9.44 13.17 3.35
N GLY A 142 -8.90 14.38 3.25
CA GLY A 142 -9.47 15.61 3.80
C GLY A 142 -9.10 15.89 5.26
N PRO A 143 -9.31 17.15 5.72
CA PRO A 143 -8.76 17.64 6.98
C PRO A 143 -9.33 16.92 8.22
N SER A 144 -10.60 16.53 8.19
CA SER A 144 -11.25 15.81 9.31
C SER A 144 -10.61 14.44 9.56
N ASN A 145 -10.39 13.68 8.47
CA ASN A 145 -9.78 12.36 8.53
C ASN A 145 -8.31 12.42 8.91
N ALA A 146 -7.57 13.39 8.36
CA ALA A 146 -6.19 13.64 8.75
C ALA A 146 -6.07 14.05 10.23
N ALA A 147 -7.02 14.82 10.76
CA ALA A 147 -6.98 15.29 12.15
C ALA A 147 -6.99 14.14 13.18
N VAL A 148 -7.62 13.00 12.86
CA VAL A 148 -7.61 11.79 13.72
C VAL A 148 -6.18 11.35 13.99
N PHE A 149 -5.35 11.29 12.94
CA PHE A 149 -3.94 10.93 13.08
C PHE A 149 -3.10 12.09 13.64
N ALA A 150 -3.43 13.34 13.31
CA ALA A 150 -2.70 14.50 13.81
C ALA A 150 -2.77 14.59 15.34
N SER A 151 -3.88 14.17 15.94
CA SER A 151 -4.05 14.09 17.40
C SER A 151 -2.99 13.19 18.07
N LEU A 152 -2.45 12.21 17.35
CA LEU A 152 -1.43 11.29 17.84
C LEU A 152 -0.04 11.92 17.92
N ARG A 153 0.20 13.08 17.29
CA ARG A 153 1.50 13.78 17.35
C ARG A 153 1.95 14.05 18.79
N LEU A 154 1.04 14.52 19.63
CA LEU A 154 1.31 14.93 21.02
C LEU A 154 0.68 13.98 22.07
N ALA A 155 0.02 12.92 21.62
CA ALA A 155 -0.65 11.97 22.51
C ALA A 155 0.34 11.30 23.49
N GLY A 156 -0.01 11.22 24.78
CA GLY A 156 0.87 10.67 25.82
C GLY A 156 2.04 11.57 26.25
N GLN A 157 2.16 12.79 25.72
CA GLN A 157 3.18 13.77 26.16
C GLN A 157 2.66 14.73 27.25
N ASN A 158 1.35 14.70 27.54
CA ASN A 158 0.78 15.42 28.67
C ASN A 158 0.83 14.54 29.92
N PRO A 159 1.59 14.89 30.97
CA PRO A 159 1.39 14.28 32.27
C PRO A 159 -0.03 14.62 32.71
N THR A 160 -0.90 13.61 32.74
CA THR A 160 -2.25 13.77 33.30
C THR A 160 -2.08 14.28 34.73
N PRO A 161 -2.62 15.46 35.10
CA PRO A 161 -2.66 15.84 36.50
C PRO A 161 -3.48 14.76 37.20
N ILE A 162 -2.86 14.04 38.14
CA ILE A 162 -3.59 13.19 39.06
C ILE A 162 -4.52 14.14 39.80
N LYS A 163 -5.80 14.18 39.41
CA LYS A 163 -6.84 14.70 40.29
C LYS A 163 -6.92 13.71 41.44
N THR A 164 -6.09 13.92 42.45
CA THR A 164 -6.30 13.35 43.78
C THR A 164 -7.63 13.92 44.26
N SER A 165 -8.72 13.23 43.94
CA SER A 165 -9.99 13.43 44.60
C SER A 165 -9.79 13.03 46.05
N LEU A 166 -9.37 13.98 46.88
CA LEU A 166 -9.45 13.90 48.34
C LEU A 166 -10.94 13.84 48.70
N ALA A 167 -11.53 12.65 48.56
CA ALA A 167 -12.71 12.29 49.30
C ALA A 167 -12.28 12.13 50.76
N ASN A 168 -12.38 13.20 51.54
CA ASN A 168 -12.39 13.11 53.00
C ASN A 168 -13.80 13.47 53.49
N THR A 169 -14.51 12.42 53.89
CA THR A 169 -15.89 12.37 54.43
C THR A 169 -15.86 12.84 55.90
N PRO A 170 -17.00 13.31 56.47
CA PRO A 170 -17.03 14.27 57.55
C PRO A 170 -16.98 13.62 58.94
N ARG A 171 -16.73 14.46 59.95
CA ARG A 171 -17.22 14.28 61.33
C ARG A 171 -17.81 15.59 61.83
#